data_AF-A0AA39U8X2-F1
#
_entry.id   AF-A0AA39U8X2-F1
#
_cell.length_a   1.000
_cell.length_b   1.000
_cell.length_c   1.000
_cell.angle_alpha   90.00
_cell.angle_beta   90.00
_cell.angle_gamma   90.00
#
_symmetry.space_group_name_H-M   'P 1'
#
loop_
_entity.id
_entity.type
_entity.pdbx_description
1 polymer ?
#
loop_
_entity_poly.entity_id
_entity_poly.type
_entity_poly.pdbx_seq_one_letter_code
_entity_poly.pdbx_strand_id
1 'polypeptide(L)'
;LHGHYANHLDALYKKLPHLCPNFARSVFPCAAFNFGSNIWTFKHHNILNCPYGWCAITALGHFDHCWGAHLILWELKLFIQFPHGATIFIPSATIMHSNTAPVQGDSCSSFTQFLASGILQWVDNGFQTEKEMARQDPAAYTEMLKCKGKRWQMGLSLLSTLDEILELVSS
;
A
#
# COMPACT_ATOMS: atom_id res chain seq x y z
N LEU A 1 6.63 9.58 -5.64
CA LEU A 1 6.36 8.50 -4.65
C LEU A 1 7.24 7.27 -4.87
N HIS A 2 7.30 6.71 -6.09
CA HIS A 2 8.15 5.55 -6.40
C HIS A 2 9.62 5.74 -5.93
N GLY A 3 10.25 6.87 -6.28
CA GLY A 3 11.62 7.16 -5.85
C GLY A 3 11.77 7.26 -4.32
N HIS A 4 10.75 7.76 -3.61
CA HIS A 4 10.73 7.77 -2.14
C HIS A 4 10.80 6.34 -1.59
N TYR A 5 10.00 5.42 -2.13
CA TYR A 5 10.05 4.01 -1.73
C TYR A 5 11.42 3.40 -2.03
N ALA A 6 11.92 3.55 -3.26
CA ALA A 6 13.20 2.99 -3.68
C ALA A 6 14.34 3.45 -2.75
N ASN A 7 14.44 4.76 -2.47
CA ASN A 7 15.49 5.31 -1.62
C ASN A 7 15.46 4.73 -0.18
N HIS A 8 14.27 4.54 0.39
CA HIS A 8 14.14 3.98 1.75
C HIS A 8 14.46 2.48 1.76
N LEU A 9 14.05 1.75 0.73
CA LEU A 9 14.34 0.33 0.60
C LEU A 9 15.82 0.08 0.33
N ASP A 10 16.48 0.91 -0.49
CA ASP A 10 17.93 0.85 -0.71
C ASP A 10 18.69 1.07 0.60
N ALA A 11 18.28 2.06 1.40
CA ALA A 11 18.84 2.28 2.74
C ALA A 11 18.61 1.08 3.67
N LEU A 12 17.41 0.49 3.65
CA LEU A 12 17.06 -0.70 4.41
C LEU A 12 17.94 -1.91 4.03
N TYR A 13 18.06 -2.22 2.74
CA TYR A 13 18.84 -3.36 2.26
C TYR A 13 20.34 -3.15 2.47
N LYS A 14 20.84 -1.92 2.38
CA LYS A 14 22.22 -1.60 2.76
C LYS A 14 22.46 -1.82 4.26
N LYS A 15 21.50 -1.46 5.11
CA LYS A 15 21.59 -1.64 6.57
C LYS A 15 21.47 -3.11 6.98
N LEU A 16 20.59 -3.86 6.32
CA LEU A 16 20.27 -5.25 6.60
C LEU A 16 20.47 -6.10 5.33
N PRO A 17 21.72 -6.41 4.95
CA PRO A 17 22.04 -7.06 3.67
C PRO A 17 21.55 -8.51 3.55
N HIS A 18 21.03 -9.09 4.64
CA HIS A 18 20.40 -10.40 4.64
C HIS A 18 18.92 -10.37 4.23
N LEU A 19 18.32 -9.18 4.13
CA LEU A 19 16.96 -9.02 3.63
C LEU A 19 16.98 -9.05 2.09
N CYS A 20 15.96 -9.68 1.52
CA CYS A 20 15.78 -9.76 0.07
C CYS A 20 14.43 -9.11 -0.31
N PRO A 21 14.34 -8.43 -1.47
CA PRO A 21 13.06 -8.05 -2.04
C PRO A 21 12.19 -9.28 -2.32
N ASN A 22 10.88 -9.17 -2.15
CA ASN A 22 9.95 -10.25 -2.52
C ASN A 22 10.00 -10.54 -4.03
N PHE A 23 10.16 -9.48 -4.84
CA PHE A 23 10.21 -9.57 -6.30
C PHE A 23 11.26 -8.60 -6.85
N ALA A 24 12.02 -9.03 -7.85
CA ALA A 24 13.18 -8.29 -8.38
C ALA A 24 12.85 -6.90 -8.96
N ARG A 25 11.59 -6.66 -9.36
CA ARG A 25 11.15 -5.41 -9.99
C ARG A 25 9.96 -4.78 -9.27
N SER A 26 9.90 -4.91 -7.94
CA SER A 26 8.85 -4.33 -7.12
C SER A 26 9.43 -3.37 -6.08
N VAL A 27 8.81 -2.19 -5.95
CA VAL A 27 9.09 -1.23 -4.87
C VAL A 27 8.25 -1.51 -3.62
N PHE A 28 7.52 -2.62 -3.59
CA PHE A 28 6.74 -3.04 -2.43
C PHE A 28 7.50 -4.12 -1.64
N PRO A 29 7.90 -3.83 -0.39
CA PRO A 29 8.61 -4.81 0.45
C PRO A 29 7.67 -5.84 1.08
N CYS A 30 6.36 -5.63 1.02
CA CYS A 30 5.36 -6.53 1.59
C CYS A 30 4.42 -7.05 0.52
N ALA A 31 4.02 -8.31 0.65
CA ALA A 31 3.02 -8.92 -0.19
C ALA A 31 2.14 -9.88 0.61
N ALA A 32 0.88 -10.03 0.22
CA ALA A 32 -0.04 -11.01 0.78
C ALA A 32 -0.79 -11.76 -0.32
N PHE A 33 -0.96 -13.06 -0.12
CA PHE A 33 -1.80 -13.90 -0.96
C PHE A 33 -3.04 -14.29 -0.17
N ASN A 34 -4.20 -13.82 -0.62
CA ASN A 34 -5.50 -14.13 -0.03
C ASN A 34 -6.12 -15.29 -0.82
N PHE A 35 -5.81 -16.52 -0.40
CA PHE A 35 -6.28 -17.73 -1.07
C PHE A 35 -7.61 -18.23 -0.50
N GLY A 36 -8.47 -18.73 -1.38
CA GLY A 36 -9.71 -19.44 -1.05
C GLY A 36 -10.70 -19.36 -2.21
N SER A 37 -11.71 -20.23 -2.21
CA SER A 37 -12.77 -20.19 -3.24
C SER A 37 -13.76 -19.04 -3.00
N ASN A 38 -13.98 -18.64 -1.75
CA ASN A 38 -14.96 -17.62 -1.39
C ASN A 38 -14.34 -16.47 -0.58
N ILE A 39 -13.32 -15.80 -1.13
CA ILE A 39 -12.65 -14.70 -0.44
C ILE A 39 -13.38 -13.39 -0.69
N TRP A 40 -13.87 -12.82 0.40
CA TRP A 40 -14.38 -11.46 0.45
C TRP A 40 -14.09 -10.83 1.79
N THR A 41 -14.05 -9.51 1.82
CA THR A 41 -13.68 -8.73 3.00
C THR A 41 -14.84 -7.86 3.43
N PHE A 42 -15.01 -7.70 4.74
CA PHE A 42 -15.82 -6.61 5.27
C PHE A 42 -15.11 -5.25 5.05
N LYS A 43 -15.88 -4.16 5.09
CA LYS A 43 -15.39 -2.78 4.95
C LYS A 43 -14.26 -2.49 5.95
N HIS A 44 -13.08 -2.12 5.46
CA HIS A 44 -11.91 -1.87 6.31
C HIS A 44 -10.92 -0.86 5.71
N HIS A 45 -9.95 -0.44 6.53
CA HIS A 45 -8.71 0.22 6.12
C HIS A 45 -7.54 -0.71 6.41
N ASN A 46 -6.51 -0.63 5.57
CA ASN A 46 -5.20 -1.22 5.89
C ASN A 46 -4.39 -0.22 6.72
N ILE A 47 -4.76 -0.04 8.00
CA ILE A 47 -4.23 1.00 8.88
C ILE A 47 -2.70 0.94 9.11
N LEU A 48 -2.09 -0.22 8.87
CA LEU A 48 -0.65 -0.41 9.01
C LEU A 48 0.13 -0.03 7.75
N ASN A 49 -0.55 0.18 6.62
CA ASN A 49 0.09 0.57 5.37
C ASN A 49 0.48 2.06 5.41
N CYS A 50 1.39 2.43 4.50
CA CYS A 50 1.75 3.82 4.27
C CYS A 50 0.50 4.65 3.88
N PRO A 51 0.14 5.72 4.61
CA PRO A 51 -1.12 6.46 4.38
C PRO A 51 -1.17 7.19 3.03
N TYR A 52 -0.02 7.65 2.54
CA TYR A 52 0.13 8.26 1.22
C TYR A 52 0.60 7.25 0.16
N GLY A 53 0.61 5.97 0.52
CA GLY A 53 1.13 4.89 -0.28
C GLY A 53 0.06 4.19 -1.10
N TRP A 54 0.49 3.62 -2.23
CA TRP A 54 -0.33 2.70 -3.00
C TRP A 54 -0.30 1.28 -2.42
N CYS A 55 -1.41 0.58 -2.54
CA CYS A 55 -1.50 -0.88 -2.44
C CYS A 55 -1.92 -1.39 -3.82
N ALA A 56 -1.09 -2.24 -4.41
CA ALA A 56 -1.44 -2.95 -5.63
C ALA A 56 -2.25 -4.19 -5.27
N ILE A 57 -3.43 -4.34 -5.85
CA ILE A 57 -4.29 -5.51 -5.67
C ILE A 57 -4.50 -6.13 -7.03
N THR A 58 -4.18 -7.41 -7.17
CA THR A 58 -4.44 -8.21 -8.37
C THR A 58 -5.52 -9.25 -8.06
N ALA A 59 -6.60 -9.26 -8.84
CA ALA A 59 -7.62 -10.31 -8.74
C ALA A 59 -7.14 -11.61 -9.38
N LEU A 60 -7.38 -12.73 -8.71
CA LEU A 60 -6.99 -14.07 -9.14
C LEU A 60 -8.18 -15.04 -9.03
N GLY A 61 -8.10 -16.17 -9.72
CA GLY A 61 -9.12 -17.22 -9.69
C GLY A 61 -10.02 -17.25 -10.92
N HIS A 62 -11.11 -18.02 -10.89
CA HIS A 62 -12.06 -18.15 -11.98
C HIS A 62 -13.44 -17.73 -11.50
N PHE A 63 -13.91 -16.57 -11.98
CA PHE A 63 -15.17 -15.97 -11.57
C PHE A 63 -15.71 -15.01 -12.63
N ASP A 64 -17.02 -14.76 -12.62
CA ASP A 64 -17.64 -13.74 -13.45
C ASP A 64 -17.71 -12.38 -12.72
N HIS A 65 -16.77 -11.51 -13.07
CA HIS A 65 -16.63 -10.16 -12.53
C HIS A 65 -17.79 -9.21 -12.84
N CYS A 66 -18.77 -9.61 -13.66
CA CYS A 66 -20.01 -8.86 -13.87
C CYS A 66 -21.04 -9.13 -12.76
N TRP A 67 -20.92 -10.26 -12.04
CA TRP A 67 -21.91 -10.73 -11.07
C TRP A 67 -21.40 -10.78 -9.63
N GLY A 68 -20.09 -10.86 -9.41
CA GLY A 68 -19.51 -10.95 -8.07
C GLY A 68 -18.07 -10.46 -7.99
N ALA A 69 -17.48 -10.58 -6.79
CA ALA A 69 -16.10 -10.17 -6.50
C ALA A 69 -15.78 -8.69 -6.84
N HIS A 70 -16.79 -7.82 -6.84
CA HIS A 70 -16.64 -6.41 -7.17
C HIS A 70 -15.86 -5.68 -6.07
N LEU A 71 -15.02 -4.72 -6.45
CA LEU A 71 -14.30 -3.86 -5.51
C LEU A 71 -15.14 -2.61 -5.19
N ILE A 72 -15.22 -2.26 -3.91
CA ILE A 72 -15.93 -1.08 -3.41
C ILE A 72 -14.92 -0.12 -2.79
N LEU A 73 -14.91 1.14 -3.25
CA LEU A 73 -14.14 2.23 -2.65
C LEU A 73 -15.13 3.25 -2.07
N TRP A 74 -15.27 3.24 -0.75
CA TRP A 74 -16.44 3.81 -0.09
C TRP A 74 -16.47 5.34 -0.11
N GLU A 75 -15.37 6.00 0.21
CA GLU A 75 -15.27 7.48 0.19
C GLU A 75 -15.44 8.04 -1.22
N LEU A 76 -14.99 7.29 -2.23
CA LEU A 76 -15.12 7.66 -3.64
C LEU A 76 -16.51 7.34 -4.21
N LYS A 77 -17.34 6.60 -3.47
CA LYS A 77 -18.63 6.07 -3.92
C LYS A 77 -18.50 5.28 -5.23
N LEU A 78 -17.40 4.55 -5.39
CA LEU A 78 -17.12 3.74 -6.56
C LEU A 78 -17.41 2.26 -6.30
N PHE A 79 -18.08 1.66 -7.26
CA PHE A 79 -18.32 0.23 -7.35
C PHE A 79 -17.71 -0.25 -8.66
N ILE A 80 -16.71 -1.13 -8.56
CA ILE A 80 -15.81 -1.46 -9.67
C ILE A 80 -15.95 -2.94 -9.97
N GLN A 81 -16.37 -3.26 -11.19
CA GLN A 81 -16.20 -4.60 -11.73
C GLN A 81 -14.71 -4.88 -11.89
N PHE A 82 -14.20 -5.89 -11.18
CA PHE A 82 -12.77 -6.12 -11.06
C PHE A 82 -12.41 -7.49 -11.65
N PRO A 83 -12.01 -7.55 -12.94
CA PRO A 83 -11.82 -8.81 -13.64
C PRO A 83 -10.59 -9.59 -13.15
N HIS A 84 -10.64 -10.91 -13.34
CA HIS A 84 -9.48 -11.77 -13.17
C HIS A 84 -8.25 -11.24 -13.91
N GLY A 85 -7.10 -11.25 -13.26
CA GLY A 85 -5.82 -10.80 -13.81
C GLY A 85 -5.64 -9.29 -13.83
N ALA A 86 -6.70 -8.50 -13.61
CA ALA A 86 -6.57 -7.06 -13.49
C ALA A 86 -5.87 -6.67 -12.19
N THR A 87 -5.13 -5.56 -12.25
CA THR A 87 -4.47 -4.96 -11.10
C THR A 87 -4.93 -3.52 -10.93
N ILE A 88 -5.27 -3.16 -9.70
CA ILE A 88 -5.62 -1.79 -9.31
C ILE A 88 -4.70 -1.30 -8.20
N PHE A 89 -4.34 -0.02 -8.26
CA PHE A 89 -3.59 0.66 -7.21
C PHE A 89 -4.55 1.56 -6.43
N ILE A 90 -4.67 1.32 -5.12
CA ILE A 90 -5.54 2.12 -4.25
C ILE A 90 -4.78 2.64 -3.02
N PRO A 91 -5.13 3.80 -2.45
CA PRO A 91 -4.54 4.27 -1.21
C PRO A 91 -5.23 3.57 -0.02
N SER A 92 -4.95 2.28 0.14
CA SER A 92 -5.70 1.35 1.02
C SER A 92 -5.71 1.73 2.52
N ALA A 93 -4.78 2.58 2.94
CA ALA A 93 -4.70 3.08 4.32
C ALA A 93 -5.63 4.26 4.58
N THR A 94 -6.03 5.01 3.56
CA THR A 94 -6.85 6.24 3.69
C THR A 94 -8.24 6.11 3.08
N ILE A 95 -8.44 5.17 2.14
CA ILE A 95 -9.76 4.85 1.57
C ILE A 95 -10.24 3.51 2.15
N MET A 96 -11.44 3.53 2.73
CA MET A 96 -12.13 2.32 3.14
C MET A 96 -12.48 1.53 1.90
N HIS A 97 -12.18 0.24 1.93
CA HIS A 97 -12.46 -0.65 0.81
C HIS A 97 -12.96 -2.00 1.29
N SER A 98 -13.59 -2.71 0.36
CA SER A 98 -14.04 -4.09 0.51
C SER A 98 -14.26 -4.70 -0.86
N ASN A 99 -14.36 -6.02 -0.95
CA ASN A 99 -14.92 -6.70 -2.11
C ASN A 99 -16.21 -7.45 -1.76
N THR A 100 -17.11 -7.58 -2.73
CA THR A 100 -18.30 -8.41 -2.57
C THR A 100 -17.93 -9.89 -2.63
N ALA A 101 -18.81 -10.75 -2.13
CA ALA A 101 -18.67 -12.19 -2.34
C ALA A 101 -18.63 -12.52 -3.86
N PRO A 102 -17.84 -13.52 -4.28
CA PRO A 102 -18.01 -14.15 -5.59
C PRO A 102 -19.36 -14.90 -5.64
N VAL A 103 -19.82 -15.21 -6.86
CA VAL A 103 -21.03 -16.02 -7.07
C VAL A 103 -20.79 -17.46 -6.57
N GLN A 104 -21.83 -18.17 -6.17
CA GLN A 104 -21.70 -19.56 -5.76
C GLN A 104 -21.11 -20.41 -6.89
N GLY A 105 -20.02 -21.13 -6.60
CA GLY A 105 -19.31 -21.97 -7.57
C GLY A 105 -18.08 -21.27 -8.18
N ASP A 106 -18.01 -19.95 -8.11
CA ASP A 106 -16.84 -19.19 -8.51
C ASP A 106 -15.70 -19.32 -7.48
N SER A 107 -14.49 -19.03 -7.94
CA SER A 107 -13.29 -18.92 -7.11
C SER A 107 -12.66 -17.56 -7.26
N CYS A 108 -12.68 -16.75 -6.20
CA CYS A 108 -12.00 -15.47 -6.16
C CYS A 108 -10.93 -15.48 -5.08
N SER A 109 -9.69 -15.16 -5.47
CA SER A 109 -8.54 -14.94 -4.60
C SER A 109 -7.89 -13.61 -4.99
N SER A 110 -6.94 -13.12 -4.19
CA SER A 110 -6.21 -11.92 -4.55
C SER A 110 -4.74 -11.98 -4.14
N PHE A 111 -3.93 -11.26 -4.88
CA PHE A 111 -2.54 -10.99 -4.54
C PHE A 111 -2.39 -9.50 -4.31
N THR A 112 -1.83 -9.12 -3.17
CA THR A 112 -1.61 -7.72 -2.82
C THR A 112 -0.13 -7.43 -2.59
N GLN A 113 0.30 -6.24 -2.99
CA GLN A 113 1.62 -5.71 -2.70
C GLN A 113 1.47 -4.32 -2.09
N PHE A 114 2.18 -4.07 -1.00
CA PHE A 114 2.03 -2.84 -0.24
C PHE A 114 3.32 -2.50 0.51
N LEU A 115 3.32 -1.32 1.11
CA LEU A 115 4.39 -0.89 2.00
C LEU A 115 3.81 -0.61 3.37
N ALA A 116 4.28 -1.34 4.39
CA ALA A 116 3.92 -1.09 5.79
C ALA A 116 4.61 0.18 6.30
N SER A 117 3.84 1.08 6.93
CA SER A 117 4.33 2.35 7.49
C SER A 117 5.51 2.18 8.44
N GLY A 118 5.53 1.09 9.22
CA GLY A 118 6.60 0.79 10.17
C GLY A 118 7.97 0.64 9.52
N ILE A 119 8.04 0.19 8.26
CA ILE A 119 9.30 0.05 7.53
C ILE A 119 9.90 1.44 7.24
N LEU A 120 9.09 2.36 6.70
CA LEU A 120 9.56 3.74 6.45
C LEU A 120 9.93 4.43 7.75
N GLN A 121 9.07 4.33 8.77
CA GLN A 121 9.31 4.96 10.06
C GLN A 121 10.60 4.46 10.70
N TRP A 122 10.91 3.17 10.60
CA TRP A 122 12.14 2.61 11.14
C TRP A 122 13.37 3.17 10.43
N VAL A 123 13.33 3.32 9.09
CA VAL A 123 14.41 3.95 8.30
C VAL A 123 14.53 5.44 8.64
N ASP A 124 13.42 6.18 8.65
CA ASP A 124 13.35 7.61 8.99
C ASP A 124 13.93 7.90 10.38
N ASN A 125 13.72 6.97 11.32
CA ASN A 125 14.17 7.08 12.69
C ASN A 125 15.65 6.69 12.88
N GLY A 126 16.39 6.45 11.79
CA GLY A 126 17.79 6.04 11.87
C GLY A 126 17.97 4.57 12.21
N PHE A 127 17.08 3.71 11.70
CA PHE A 127 17.12 2.26 11.87
C PHE A 127 16.83 1.80 13.31
N GLN A 128 15.84 2.41 13.93
CA GLN A 128 15.37 2.08 15.29
C GLN A 128 13.86 2.35 15.43
N THR A 129 13.26 1.69 16.41
CA THR A 129 11.86 1.94 16.78
C THR A 129 11.71 3.28 17.49
N GLU A 130 10.48 3.83 17.49
CA GLU A 130 10.19 5.06 18.24
C GLU A 130 10.47 4.90 19.74
N LYS A 131 10.25 3.70 20.30
CA LYS A 131 10.54 3.39 21.71
C LYS A 131 12.04 3.42 22.00
N GLU A 132 12.86 2.90 21.09
CA GLU A 132 14.31 2.94 21.22
C GLU A 132 14.83 4.38 21.09
N MET A 133 14.34 5.14 20.11
CA MET A 133 14.68 6.55 19.94
C MET A 133 14.32 7.36 21.18
N ALA A 134 13.10 7.22 21.72
CA ALA A 134 12.68 7.93 22.93
C ALA A 134 13.59 7.65 24.13
N ARG A 135 14.17 6.45 24.21
CA ARG A 135 15.09 6.06 25.28
C ARG A 135 16.52 6.56 25.05
N GLN A 136 17.00 6.52 23.80
CA GLN A 136 18.40 6.80 23.46
C GLN A 136 18.65 8.27 23.15
N ASP A 137 17.70 8.93 22.49
CA ASP A 137 17.78 10.34 22.09
C ASP A 137 16.40 11.02 22.23
N PRO A 138 16.05 11.46 23.46
CA PRO A 138 14.78 12.14 23.73
C PRO A 138 14.61 13.45 22.93
N ALA A 139 15.70 14.12 22.56
CA ALA A 139 15.67 15.36 21.80
C ALA A 139 15.26 15.09 20.35
N ALA A 140 15.89 14.11 19.69
CA ALA A 140 15.49 13.67 18.35
C ALA A 140 14.05 13.13 18.33
N TYR A 141 13.65 12.36 19.36
CA TYR A 141 12.27 11.88 19.49
C TYR A 141 11.26 13.03 19.55
N THR A 142 11.55 14.07 20.35
CA THR A 142 10.70 15.25 20.48
C THR A 142 10.57 16.00 19.15
N GLU A 143 11.66 16.12 18.39
CA GLU A 143 11.63 16.78 17.08
C GLU A 143 10.85 15.95 16.05
N MET A 144 11.07 14.64 16.02
CA MET A 144 10.32 13.70 15.17
C MET A 144 8.80 13.79 15.42
N LEU A 145 8.38 13.90 16.68
CA LEU A 145 6.96 14.08 17.04
C LEU A 145 6.36 15.36 16.46
N LYS A 146 7.10 16.49 16.45
CA LYS A 146 6.64 17.74 15.83
C LYS A 146 6.42 17.58 14.33
N CYS A 147 7.29 16.81 13.67
CA CYS A 147 7.21 16.56 12.24
C CYS A 147 6.03 15.65 11.85
N LYS A 148 5.54 14.78 12.76
CA LYS A 148 4.41 13.87 12.46
C LYS A 148 3.17 14.60 11.94
N GLY A 149 2.83 15.76 12.53
CA GLY A 149 1.65 16.54 12.13
C GLY A 149 1.68 17.06 10.69
N LYS A 150 2.88 17.19 10.09
CA LYS A 150 3.08 17.67 8.72
C LYS A 150 3.31 16.56 7.69
N ARG A 151 3.40 15.30 8.15
CA ARG A 151 3.75 14.16 7.29
C ARG A 151 2.75 13.93 6.16
N TRP A 152 1.48 14.29 6.34
CA TRP A 152 0.48 14.20 5.27
C TRP A 152 0.78 15.15 4.10
N GLN A 153 1.33 16.34 4.36
CA GLN A 153 1.67 17.32 3.32
C GLN A 153 2.80 16.80 2.44
N MET A 154 3.84 16.26 3.07
CA MET A 154 4.92 15.55 2.37
C MET A 154 4.38 14.35 1.59
N GLY A 155 3.48 13.56 2.20
CA GLY A 155 2.88 12.42 1.51
C GLY A 155 2.15 12.81 0.22
N LEU A 156 1.35 13.88 0.27
CA LEU A 156 0.66 14.41 -0.90
C LEU A 156 1.62 14.97 -1.94
N SER A 157 2.67 15.68 -1.54
CA SER A 157 3.66 16.24 -2.47
C SER A 157 4.48 15.17 -3.20
N LEU A 158 4.41 13.91 -2.77
CA LEU A 158 5.04 12.79 -3.46
C LEU A 158 4.17 12.19 -4.57
N LEU A 159 2.86 12.48 -4.60
CA LEU A 159 1.95 11.96 -5.61
C LEU A 159 2.01 12.83 -6.87
N SER A 160 1.88 12.19 -8.03
CA SER A 160 1.77 12.93 -9.29
C SER A 160 0.44 13.65 -9.37
N THR A 161 0.45 14.83 -9.96
CA THR A 161 -0.78 15.56 -10.31
C THR A 161 -1.39 15.00 -11.59
N LEU A 162 -2.66 15.34 -11.85
CA LEU A 162 -3.31 14.94 -13.09
C LEU A 162 -2.61 15.55 -14.31
N ASP A 163 -2.21 16.82 -14.21
CA ASP A 163 -1.53 17.54 -15.29
C ASP A 163 -0.19 16.88 -15.65
N GLU A 164 0.62 16.54 -14.64
CA GLU A 164 1.89 15.81 -14.83
C GLU A 164 1.69 14.47 -15.55
N ILE A 165 0.57 13.78 -15.29
CA ILE A 165 0.25 12.52 -15.97
C ILE A 165 -0.18 12.77 -17.42
N LEU A 166 -1.02 13.78 -17.65
CA LEU A 166 -1.52 14.11 -18.99
C LEU A 166 -0.42 14.60 -19.92
N GLU A 167 0.54 15.36 -19.42
CA GLU A 167 1.72 15.81 -20.18
C GLU A 167 2.53 14.62 -20.71
N LEU A 168 2.72 13.57 -19.90
CA LEU A 168 3.48 12.37 -20.27
C LEU A 168 2.78 11.50 -21.33
N VAL A 169 1.45 11.53 -21.39
CA VAL A 169 0.67 10.74 -22.36
C VAL A 169 0.46 11.51 -23.68
N SER A 170 0.59 12.83 -23.63
CA SER A 170 0.43 13.71 -24.80
C SER A 170 1.73 13.90 -25.60
N SER A 171 2.86 13.43 -25.08
CA SER A 171 4.19 13.42 -25.71
C SER A 171 4.49 12.10 -26.42
#